data_AF-A0A822GWD8-F1
#
_entry.id   AF-A0A822GWD8-F1
#
_cell.length_a   1.000
_cell.length_b   1.000
_cell.length_c   1.000
_cell.angle_alpha   90.00
_cell.angle_beta   90.00
_cell.angle_gamma   90.00
#
_symmetry.space_group_name_H-M   'P 1'
#
loop_
_entity.id
_entity.type
_entity.pdbx_description
1 polymer ?
#
loop_
_entity_poly.entity_id
_entity_poly.type
_entity_poly.pdbx_seq_one_letter_code
_entity_poly.pdbx_strand_id
1 'polypeptide(L)'
;MPTLCRPLAEGGAGFDYRLAMAIPDLWIKVYWQMGHITWILTNRRWSEKNIAYAESHDQALVGDKTIAHWLFNEQIYTHMSVLTERTSVVERGLALHKMIRLVTYALGGEAWLNFE
;
A
#
# COMPACT_ATOMS: atom_id res chain seq x y z
N MET A 1 -10.47 14.63 7.42
CA MET A 1 -11.07 15.98 7.40
C MET A 1 -11.44 16.35 5.97
N PRO A 2 -12.69 16.74 5.66
CA PRO A 2 -13.04 17.33 4.37
C PRO A 2 -12.30 18.67 4.14
N THR A 3 -12.16 19.10 2.89
CA THR A 3 -11.59 20.40 2.48
C THR A 3 -10.15 20.68 2.90
N LEU A 4 -9.45 19.70 3.49
CA LEU A 4 -8.04 19.81 3.86
C LEU A 4 -7.18 20.11 2.64
N CYS A 5 -7.48 19.46 1.51
CA CYS A 5 -6.75 19.61 0.26
C CYS A 5 -7.45 20.52 -0.76
N ARG A 6 -8.16 21.54 -0.28
CA ARG A 6 -8.80 22.56 -1.12
C ARG A 6 -8.14 23.93 -0.92
N PRO A 7 -8.16 24.82 -1.92
CA PRO A 7 -7.58 26.15 -1.81
C PRO A 7 -8.18 26.97 -0.66
N LEU A 8 -7.36 27.85 -0.08
CA LEU A 8 -7.80 28.79 0.96
C LEU A 8 -8.97 29.68 0.49
N ALA A 9 -8.98 30.07 -0.79
CA ALA A 9 -10.04 30.89 -1.39
C ALA A 9 -11.42 30.18 -1.42
N GLU A 10 -11.44 28.84 -1.33
CA GLU A 10 -12.67 28.04 -1.23
C GLU A 10 -13.05 27.70 0.21
N GLY A 11 -12.31 28.23 1.20
CA GLY A 11 -12.45 27.87 2.61
C GLY A 11 -11.78 26.53 2.98
N GLY A 12 -10.90 26.02 2.12
CA GLY A 12 -10.07 24.84 2.42
C GLY A 12 -8.86 25.17 3.29
N ALA A 13 -8.10 24.16 3.69
CA ALA A 13 -6.89 24.34 4.50
C ALA A 13 -5.61 24.60 3.67
N GLY A 14 -5.67 24.45 2.34
CA GLY A 14 -4.58 24.79 1.44
C GLY A 14 -3.49 23.73 1.24
N PHE A 15 -3.65 22.50 1.74
CA PHE A 15 -2.72 21.41 1.41
C PHE A 15 -2.92 20.94 -0.04
N ASP A 16 -1.83 20.57 -0.72
CA ASP A 16 -1.94 20.02 -2.08
C ASP A 16 -2.36 18.55 -2.11
N TYR A 17 -1.89 17.79 -1.11
CA TYR A 17 -2.08 16.34 -1.01
C TYR A 17 -2.37 15.90 0.42
N ARG A 18 -3.00 14.74 0.55
CA ARG A 18 -3.14 13.99 1.80
C ARG A 18 -2.72 12.53 1.63
N LEU A 19 -2.36 11.88 2.72
CA LEU A 19 -2.02 10.46 2.73
C LEU A 19 -3.27 9.58 2.67
N ALA A 20 -3.26 8.55 1.82
CA ALA A 20 -4.30 7.52 1.74
C ALA A 20 -4.10 6.43 2.80
N MET A 21 -4.19 6.81 4.08
CA MET A 21 -3.83 5.96 5.23
C MET A 21 -4.65 4.67 5.39
N ALA A 22 -5.80 4.54 4.73
CA ALA A 22 -6.61 3.32 4.76
C ALA A 22 -6.05 2.19 3.89
N ILE A 23 -5.15 2.51 2.94
CA ILE A 23 -4.60 1.53 1.99
C ILE A 23 -3.64 0.53 2.66
N PRO A 24 -2.67 0.94 3.50
CA PRO A 24 -1.81 -0.02 4.19
C PRO A 24 -2.59 -1.02 5.07
N ASP A 25 -3.61 -0.53 5.77
CA ASP A 25 -4.51 -1.33 6.60
C ASP A 25 -5.24 -2.44 5.80
N LEU A 26 -5.61 -2.17 4.55
CA LEU A 26 -6.23 -3.15 3.66
C LEU A 26 -5.31 -4.36 3.44
N TRP A 27 -4.02 -4.10 3.23
CA TRP A 27 -3.04 -5.14 2.91
C TRP A 27 -2.59 -5.94 4.14
N ILE A 28 -2.77 -5.43 5.36
CA ILE A 28 -2.55 -6.20 6.60
C ILE A 28 -3.76 -7.09 6.93
N LYS A 29 -4.98 -6.56 6.79
CA LYS A 29 -6.23 -7.25 7.20
C LYS A 29 -6.70 -8.29 6.17
N VAL A 30 -6.11 -8.29 4.97
CA VAL A 30 -6.23 -9.26 3.87
C VAL A 30 -7.63 -9.88 3.72
N TYR A 31 -8.59 -9.07 3.26
CA TYR A 31 -9.81 -9.58 2.64
C TYR A 31 -9.64 -9.58 1.13
N TRP A 32 -9.35 -10.75 0.55
CA TRP A 32 -9.17 -10.95 -0.90
C TRP A 32 -10.48 -10.89 -1.71
N GLN A 33 -11.40 -10.01 -1.32
CA GLN A 33 -12.60 -9.70 -2.09
C GLN A 33 -12.29 -8.55 -3.04
N MET A 34 -12.32 -8.81 -4.34
CA MET A 34 -11.94 -7.83 -5.37
C MET A 34 -12.77 -6.54 -5.28
N GLY A 35 -14.06 -6.64 -4.95
CA GLY A 35 -14.92 -5.49 -4.72
C GLY A 35 -14.48 -4.64 -3.52
N HIS A 36 -14.04 -5.26 -2.43
CA HIS A 36 -13.54 -4.55 -1.26
C HIS A 36 -12.19 -3.87 -1.53
N ILE A 37 -11.27 -4.54 -2.22
CA ILE A 37 -9.98 -3.99 -2.61
C ILE A 37 -10.17 -2.76 -3.50
N THR A 38 -10.95 -2.91 -4.58
CA THR A 38 -11.23 -1.80 -5.51
C THR A 38 -11.95 -0.65 -4.81
N TRP A 39 -12.90 -0.94 -3.92
CA TRP A 39 -13.57 0.07 -3.13
C TRP A 39 -12.59 0.86 -2.25
N ILE A 40 -11.75 0.20 -1.44
CA ILE A 40 -10.78 0.92 -0.60
C ILE A 40 -9.81 1.76 -1.42
N LEU A 41 -9.28 1.23 -2.52
CA LEU A 41 -8.31 1.93 -3.37
C LEU A 41 -8.92 3.16 -4.06
N THR A 42 -10.22 3.11 -4.39
CA THR A 42 -10.89 4.17 -5.15
C THR A 42 -11.79 5.09 -4.31
N ASN A 43 -12.06 4.76 -3.04
CA ASN A 43 -12.91 5.53 -2.15
C ASN A 43 -12.19 6.81 -1.67
N ARG A 44 -12.13 7.81 -2.54
CA ARG A 44 -11.54 9.12 -2.27
C ARG A 44 -12.46 10.24 -2.74
N ARG A 45 -12.26 11.43 -2.18
CA ARG A 45 -13.05 12.61 -2.52
C ARG A 45 -12.57 13.16 -3.85
N TRP A 46 -13.50 13.36 -4.79
CA TRP A 46 -13.19 14.07 -6.02
C TRP A 46 -12.64 15.46 -5.69
N SER A 47 -11.64 15.90 -6.46
CA SER A 47 -10.97 17.20 -6.29
C SER A 47 -10.15 17.39 -4.99
N GLU A 48 -9.84 16.31 -4.25
CA GLU A 48 -8.82 16.31 -3.19
C GLU A 48 -7.79 15.22 -3.51
N LYS A 49 -6.53 15.60 -3.78
CA LYS A 49 -5.50 14.66 -4.23
C LYS A 49 -4.94 13.82 -3.08
N ASN A 50 -4.72 12.54 -3.34
CA ASN A 50 -4.16 11.61 -2.38
C ASN A 50 -2.81 11.05 -2.84
N ILE A 51 -1.90 10.84 -1.89
CA ILE A 51 -0.68 10.05 -2.04
C ILE A 51 -0.98 8.63 -1.55
N ALA A 52 -0.87 7.67 -2.46
CA ALA A 52 -1.06 6.25 -2.19
C ALA A 52 0.28 5.55 -1.90
N TYR A 53 0.25 4.60 -0.99
CA TYR A 53 1.39 3.77 -0.60
C TYR A 53 0.87 2.45 -0.06
N ALA A 54 1.57 1.36 -0.36
CA ALA A 54 1.11 0.01 0.00
C ALA A 54 1.43 -0.34 1.46
N GLU A 55 2.52 0.19 2.00
CA GLU A 55 2.95 0.02 3.39
C GLU A 55 3.58 1.30 3.94
N SER A 56 3.48 1.54 5.24
CA SER A 56 4.03 2.69 5.95
C SER A 56 5.38 2.38 6.59
N HIS A 57 6.14 3.43 6.94
CA HIS A 57 7.35 3.29 7.74
C HIS A 57 7.09 2.66 9.12
N ASP A 58 5.92 2.89 9.73
CA ASP A 58 5.55 2.26 11.01
C ASP A 58 5.55 0.73 10.90
N GLN A 59 5.11 0.19 9.76
CA GLN A 59 5.09 -1.25 9.52
C GLN A 59 6.49 -1.87 9.35
N ALA A 60 7.51 -1.03 9.12
CA ALA A 60 8.90 -1.45 9.05
C ALA A 60 9.59 -1.43 10.43
N LEU A 61 8.97 -0.83 11.44
CA LEU A 61 9.52 -0.75 12.79
C LEU A 61 9.27 -2.04 13.59
N VAL A 62 10.01 -2.18 14.69
CA VAL A 62 9.87 -3.30 15.62
C VAL A 62 8.46 -3.31 16.21
N GLY A 63 7.77 -4.44 16.05
CA GLY A 63 6.40 -4.64 16.55
C GLY A 63 5.37 -4.88 15.45
N ASP A 64 5.72 -4.64 14.19
CA ASP A 64 4.90 -4.96 13.03
C ASP A 64 5.74 -5.67 11.94
N LYS A 65 5.12 -5.96 10.78
CA LYS A 65 5.75 -6.63 9.65
C LYS A 65 5.48 -5.88 8.35
N THR A 66 6.53 -5.73 7.55
CA THR A 66 6.45 -5.32 6.14
C THR A 66 5.62 -6.30 5.33
N ILE A 67 5.09 -5.87 4.18
CA ILE A 67 4.37 -6.75 3.25
C ILE A 67 5.27 -7.93 2.83
N ALA A 68 6.57 -7.68 2.64
CA ALA A 68 7.53 -8.75 2.38
C ALA A 68 7.56 -9.80 3.51
N HIS A 69 7.63 -9.38 4.77
CA HIS A 69 7.61 -10.32 5.90
C HIS A 69 6.28 -11.06 6.04
N TRP A 70 5.15 -10.42 5.73
CA TRP A 70 3.84 -11.10 5.67
C TRP A 70 3.79 -12.18 4.58
N LEU A 71 4.43 -11.95 3.43
CA LEU A 71 4.36 -12.85 2.28
C LEU A 71 5.37 -14.01 2.32
N PHE A 72 6.61 -13.72 2.71
CA PHE A 72 7.73 -14.67 2.68
C PHE A 72 7.97 -15.37 4.02
N ASN A 73 7.62 -14.71 5.13
CA ASN A 73 7.93 -15.16 6.50
C ASN A 73 9.41 -15.58 6.62
N GLU A 74 9.72 -16.70 7.27
CA GLU A 74 11.08 -17.20 7.45
C GLU A 74 11.84 -17.49 6.15
N GLN A 75 11.15 -17.74 5.04
CA GLN A 75 11.79 -18.12 3.78
C GLN A 75 12.52 -16.96 3.11
N ILE A 76 12.28 -15.72 3.56
CA ILE A 76 13.05 -14.56 3.12
C ILE A 76 14.55 -14.72 3.44
N TYR A 77 14.90 -15.52 4.45
CA TYR A 77 16.28 -15.74 4.88
C TYR A 77 16.99 -16.89 4.14
N THR A 78 16.24 -17.83 3.54
CA THR A 78 16.80 -19.09 3.01
C THR A 78 16.55 -19.31 1.52
N HIS A 79 15.47 -18.78 0.95
CA HIS A 79 15.00 -19.09 -0.42
C HIS A 79 14.97 -17.89 -1.37
N MET A 80 15.70 -16.81 -1.05
CA MET A 80 15.80 -15.61 -1.91
C MET A 80 16.96 -15.66 -2.91
N SER A 81 17.84 -16.65 -2.82
CA SER A 81 18.93 -16.83 -3.78
C SER A 81 18.41 -17.49 -5.06
N VAL A 82 18.94 -17.07 -6.22
CA VAL A 82 18.66 -17.73 -7.50
C VAL A 82 19.30 -19.12 -7.61
N LEU A 83 20.19 -19.47 -6.67
CA LEU A 83 20.86 -20.77 -6.61
C LEU A 83 20.13 -21.76 -5.68
N THR A 84 19.20 -21.29 -4.85
CA THR A 84 18.41 -22.14 -3.98
C THR A 84 17.08 -22.50 -4.65
N GLU A 85 16.46 -23.58 -4.20
CA GLU A 85 15.16 -23.99 -4.71
C GLU A 85 14.13 -22.88 -4.51
N ARG A 86 13.42 -22.53 -5.59
CA ARG A 86 12.34 -21.56 -5.57
C ARG A 86 11.05 -22.22 -5.12
N THR A 87 10.73 -22.06 -3.84
CA THR A 87 9.53 -22.62 -3.23
C THR A 87 8.26 -21.92 -3.74
N SER A 88 7.12 -22.59 -3.58
CA SER A 88 5.80 -22.01 -3.89
C SER A 88 5.46 -20.77 -3.04
N VAL A 89 6.01 -20.68 -1.82
CA VAL A 89 5.84 -19.51 -0.93
C VAL A 89 6.58 -18.31 -1.51
N VAL A 90 7.84 -18.47 -1.92
CA VAL A 90 8.64 -17.39 -2.53
C VAL A 90 8.04 -16.97 -3.87
N GLU A 91 7.62 -17.92 -4.70
CA GLU A 91 7.01 -17.61 -6.00
C GLU A 91 5.70 -16.81 -5.83
N ARG A 92 4.81 -17.24 -4.93
CA ARG A 92 3.59 -16.50 -4.59
C ARG A 92 3.92 -15.13 -3.99
N GLY A 93 4.86 -15.07 -3.07
CA GLY A 93 5.25 -13.83 -2.39
C GLY A 93 5.79 -12.79 -3.36
N LEU A 94 6.65 -13.19 -4.31
CA LEU A 94 7.16 -12.29 -5.35
C LEU A 94 6.04 -11.78 -6.26
N ALA A 95 5.13 -12.64 -6.67
CA ALA A 95 3.99 -12.25 -7.50
C ALA A 95 3.09 -11.24 -6.77
N LEU A 96 2.65 -11.57 -5.56
CA LEU A 96 1.76 -10.72 -4.76
C LEU A 96 2.42 -9.40 -4.37
N HIS A 97 3.70 -9.39 -3.97
CA HIS A 97 4.41 -8.18 -3.61
C HIS A 97 4.46 -7.17 -4.78
N LYS A 98 4.61 -7.66 -6.02
CA LYS A 98 4.53 -6.81 -7.22
C LYS A 98 3.09 -6.38 -7.51
N MET A 99 2.13 -7.29 -7.43
CA MET A 99 0.72 -6.98 -7.71
C MET A 99 0.13 -5.96 -6.74
N ILE A 100 0.38 -6.10 -5.44
CA ILE A 100 -0.08 -5.18 -4.39
C ILE A 100 0.43 -3.76 -4.65
N ARG A 101 1.73 -3.61 -4.93
CA ARG A 101 2.31 -2.29 -5.25
C ARG A 101 1.75 -1.73 -6.55
N LEU A 102 1.65 -2.55 -7.59
CA LEU A 102 1.13 -2.11 -8.88
C LEU A 102 -0.33 -1.65 -8.80
N VAL A 103 -1.21 -2.43 -8.15
CA VAL A 103 -2.63 -2.07 -8.05
C VAL A 103 -2.83 -0.84 -7.17
N THR A 104 -2.03 -0.70 -6.11
CA THR A 104 -2.04 0.50 -5.26
C THR A 104 -1.57 1.73 -6.04
N TYR A 105 -0.48 1.59 -6.79
CA TYR A 105 0.04 2.64 -7.66
C TYR A 105 -0.98 3.07 -8.72
N ALA A 106 -1.65 2.11 -9.36
CA ALA A 106 -2.55 2.39 -10.47
C ALA A 106 -3.91 2.95 -10.03
N LEU A 107 -4.45 2.50 -8.89
CA LEU A 107 -5.82 2.84 -8.47
C LEU A 107 -5.89 3.75 -7.23
N GLY A 108 -4.84 3.80 -6.41
CA GLY A 108 -4.90 4.33 -5.04
C GLY A 108 -4.94 5.84 -4.91
N GLY A 109 -4.55 6.60 -5.94
CA GLY A 109 -4.51 8.06 -5.84
C GLY A 109 -3.79 8.74 -7.00
N GLU A 110 -3.42 10.00 -6.76
CA GLU A 110 -2.82 10.91 -7.74
C GLU A 110 -1.29 11.00 -7.60
N ALA A 111 -0.73 10.33 -6.59
CA ALA A 111 0.71 10.23 -6.36
C ALA A 111 1.05 8.90 -5.65
N TRP A 112 2.32 8.49 -5.77
CA TRP A 112 2.86 7.27 -5.16
C TRP A 112 3.95 7.60 -4.16
N LEU A 113 3.96 6.87 -3.04
CA LEU A 113 5.02 6.93 -2.04
C LEU A 113 5.50 5.52 -1.72
N ASN A 114 6.81 5.39 -1.51
CA ASN A 114 7.46 4.16 -1.07
C ASN A 114 8.48 4.51 0.01
N PHE A 115 8.52 3.73 1.08
CA PHE A 115 9.54 3.82 2.12
C PHE A 115 10.66 2.83 1.81
N GLU A 116 11.91 3.22 2.07
CA GLU A 116 13.09 2.33 2.01
C GLU A 116 13.40 1.73 3.37
#